data_AF-A0A060T8D3-F1
#
_entry.id   AF-A0A060T8D3-F1
#
_cell.length_a   1.000
_cell.length_b   1.000
_cell.length_c   1.000
_cell.angle_alpha   90.00
_cell.angle_beta   90.00
_cell.angle_gamma   90.00
#
_symmetry.space_group_name_H-M   'P 1'
#
loop_
_entity.id
_entity.type
_entity.pdbx_description
1 polymer ?
#
loop_
_entity_poly.entity_id
_entity_poly.type
_entity_poly.pdbx_seq_one_letter_code
_entity_poly.pdbx_strand_id
1 'polypeptide(L)'
;MLVAPYPPAEIRKQVPLRTWKRAISNWVTALKLSPDDSFIAAYLREQSRSTEDSRDSRDDSDNKLLRAEVFYSIINGKALQSPSPEQVRDFVIVYGPTNVTKTCSYILALPQSDAVIRKLSKLLLHSVQENDSNAITVASVLASNGTLIRKLASDEWLVMLDSIGSSQSMKMASLARAGLDSPDPADVASIVDMFPQVDRKKAADILKSVPSVDAAIAHLLEHADQIEQDNASTAKESKPQAKKTGPIAQFGKKEKKLDADETFNSRNKELIMKLAAEEQEYEDELDDTYEEAEAHTGDTPASAAALNAIEKYLWDYLNRLPDLFARTARKSKQRQEMKRRTEWTDEQIEGWARNIEKNPTVKRRLEDKYMFRGNNADPEEQELDLPEPSQPQPQSQAQTRPQSQQQQKSNPQRDRHRKEKNKARVGNHNRKSGHAKKMAKMNA
;
A
#
# COMPACT_ATOMS: atom_id res chain seq x y z
N MET A 1 17.22 -16.19 7.63
CA MET A 1 16.42 -17.34 8.14
C MET A 1 15.19 -17.45 7.28
N LEU A 2 14.92 -18.59 6.64
CA LEU A 2 13.65 -18.78 5.94
C LEU A 2 12.56 -18.97 7.01
N VAL A 3 11.66 -18.00 7.11
CA VAL A 3 10.50 -18.09 7.99
C VAL A 3 9.47 -18.96 7.31
N ALA A 4 9.06 -20.05 7.96
CA ALA A 4 7.98 -20.88 7.42
C ALA A 4 6.69 -20.06 7.35
N PRO A 5 5.91 -20.15 6.26
CA PRO A 5 4.66 -19.40 6.12
C PRO A 5 3.67 -19.77 7.23
N TYR A 6 2.80 -18.84 7.60
CA TYR A 6 1.76 -19.12 8.60
C TYR A 6 0.84 -20.23 8.09
N PRO A 7 0.69 -21.36 8.82
CA PRO A 7 -0.01 -22.53 8.31
C PRO A 7 -1.53 -22.35 8.38
N PRO A 8 -2.27 -22.94 7.42
CA PRO A 8 -3.73 -23.03 7.44
C PRO A 8 -4.30 -23.62 8.73
N ALA A 9 -5.53 -23.24 9.08
CA ALA A 9 -6.23 -23.72 10.27
C ALA A 9 -6.26 -25.26 10.43
N GLU A 10 -6.40 -26.00 9.33
CA GLU A 10 -6.43 -27.47 9.35
C GLU A 10 -5.10 -28.07 9.81
N ILE A 11 -3.99 -27.46 9.40
CA ILE A 11 -2.64 -27.88 9.78
C ILE A 11 -2.39 -27.50 11.23
N ARG A 12 -2.80 -26.28 11.66
CA ARG A 12 -2.64 -25.82 13.05
C ARG A 12 -3.24 -26.79 14.06
N LYS A 13 -4.42 -27.35 13.77
CA LYS A 13 -5.10 -28.32 14.64
C LYS A 13 -4.31 -29.61 14.85
N GLN A 14 -3.51 -30.02 13.86
CA GLN A 14 -2.71 -31.26 13.86
C GLN A 14 -1.33 -31.08 14.51
N VAL A 15 -0.85 -29.85 14.64
CA VAL A 15 0.48 -29.58 15.22
C VAL A 15 0.45 -29.75 16.74
N PRO A 16 1.38 -30.53 17.33
CA PRO A 16 1.48 -30.64 18.78
C PRO A 16 1.71 -29.28 19.45
N LEU A 17 1.06 -29.02 20.60
CA LEU A 17 1.10 -27.72 21.27
C LEU A 17 2.54 -27.21 21.54
N ARG A 18 3.46 -28.10 21.94
CA ARG A 18 4.87 -27.75 22.15
C ARG A 18 5.54 -27.25 20.88
N THR A 19 5.26 -27.90 19.75
CA THR A 19 5.79 -27.50 18.43
C THR A 19 5.18 -26.17 17.99
N TRP A 20 3.88 -25.98 18.23
CA TRP A 20 3.18 -24.73 17.93
C TRP A 20 3.75 -23.53 18.70
N LYS A 21 3.96 -23.66 20.01
CA LYS A 21 4.57 -22.62 20.84
C LYS A 21 5.97 -22.25 20.36
N ARG A 22 6.79 -23.25 20.03
CA ARG A 22 8.12 -23.03 19.48
C ARG A 22 8.06 -22.31 18.13
N ALA A 23 7.11 -22.66 17.27
CA ALA A 23 6.89 -21.98 16.00
C ALA A 23 6.49 -20.50 16.22
N ILE A 24 5.56 -20.22 17.14
CA ILE A 24 5.18 -18.84 17.51
C ILE A 24 6.39 -18.05 17.99
N SER A 25 7.16 -18.59 18.94
CA SER A 25 8.35 -17.90 19.46
C SER A 25 9.35 -17.58 18.33
N ASN A 26 9.59 -18.54 17.42
CA ASN A 26 10.45 -18.32 16.27
C ASN A 26 9.89 -17.25 15.32
N TRP A 27 8.57 -17.24 15.06
CA TRP A 27 7.94 -16.22 14.22
C TRP A 27 8.01 -14.83 14.84
N VAL A 28 7.77 -14.70 16.15
CA VAL A 28 7.90 -13.42 16.87
C VAL A 28 9.33 -12.91 16.79
N THR A 29 10.33 -13.77 17.03
CA THR A 29 11.74 -13.38 16.88
C THR A 29 12.07 -12.98 15.45
N ALA A 30 11.55 -13.71 14.46
CA ALA A 30 11.78 -13.39 13.05
C ALA A 30 11.15 -12.05 12.65
N LEU A 31 9.90 -11.80 13.03
CA LEU A 31 9.20 -10.53 12.76
C LEU A 31 9.92 -9.33 13.36
N LYS A 32 10.48 -9.47 14.57
CA LYS A 32 11.27 -8.41 15.21
C LYS A 32 12.55 -8.06 14.46
N LEU A 33 13.16 -9.04 13.81
CA LEU A 33 14.41 -8.87 13.06
C LEU A 33 14.16 -8.39 11.64
N SER A 34 13.21 -9.01 10.94
CA SER A 34 12.87 -8.73 9.55
C SER A 34 11.45 -9.21 9.27
N PRO A 35 10.46 -8.28 9.22
CA PRO A 35 9.10 -8.62 8.87
C PRO A 35 9.02 -9.17 7.44
N ASP A 36 8.38 -10.33 7.28
CA ASP A 36 8.10 -10.92 5.98
C ASP A 36 6.64 -10.66 5.59
N ASP A 37 6.44 -9.89 4.52
CA ASP A 37 5.13 -9.54 3.98
C ASP A 37 4.32 -10.78 3.59
N SER A 38 4.98 -11.83 3.09
CA SER A 38 4.31 -13.08 2.72
C SER A 38 3.75 -13.79 3.95
N PHE A 39 4.56 -13.85 5.02
CA PHE A 39 4.12 -14.40 6.31
C PHE A 39 2.96 -13.61 6.89
N ILE A 40 3.06 -12.28 6.93
CA ILE A 40 2.03 -11.40 7.48
C ILE A 40 0.73 -11.49 6.67
N ALA A 41 0.81 -11.51 5.34
CA ALA A 41 -0.35 -11.69 4.48
C ALA A 41 -1.05 -13.03 4.71
N ALA A 42 -0.29 -14.12 4.85
CA ALA A 42 -0.83 -15.44 5.17
C ALA A 42 -1.47 -15.46 6.57
N TYR A 43 -0.83 -14.83 7.56
CA TYR A 43 -1.37 -14.68 8.91
C TYR A 43 -2.71 -13.95 8.91
N LEU A 44 -2.78 -12.77 8.28
CA LEU A 44 -3.99 -11.96 8.21
C LEU A 44 -5.15 -12.72 7.56
N ARG A 45 -4.88 -13.37 6.43
CA ARG A 45 -5.89 -14.17 5.71
C ARG A 45 -6.44 -15.32 6.55
N GLU A 46 -5.57 -16.02 7.29
CA GLU A 46 -6.01 -17.14 8.12
C GLU A 46 -6.74 -16.68 9.39
N GLN A 47 -6.34 -15.53 9.96
CA GLN A 47 -7.03 -14.97 11.13
C GLN A 47 -8.39 -14.35 10.74
N SER A 48 -8.51 -13.72 9.57
CA SER A 48 -9.79 -13.11 9.13
C SER A 48 -10.87 -14.14 8.83
N ARG A 49 -10.47 -15.37 8.45
CA ARG A 49 -11.38 -16.50 8.19
C ARG A 49 -11.76 -17.30 9.43
N SER A 50 -11.00 -17.17 10.52
CA SER A 50 -11.30 -17.87 11.76
C SER A 50 -12.56 -17.29 12.39
N THR A 51 -13.63 -18.08 12.43
CA THR A 51 -14.80 -17.71 13.23
C THR A 51 -14.42 -17.66 14.71
N GLU A 52 -15.15 -16.87 15.51
CA GLU A 52 -14.84 -16.73 16.94
C GLU A 52 -14.87 -18.07 17.68
N ASP A 53 -15.78 -18.96 17.28
CA ASP A 53 -15.91 -20.33 17.82
C ASP A 53 -14.73 -21.24 17.47
N SER A 54 -13.95 -20.91 16.43
CA SER A 54 -12.77 -21.68 16.02
C SER A 54 -11.45 -21.06 16.47
N ARG A 55 -11.48 -19.95 17.22
CA ARG A 55 -10.25 -19.38 17.79
C ARG A 55 -9.70 -20.38 18.79
N ASP A 56 -8.66 -21.08 18.35
CA ASP A 56 -8.01 -22.17 19.08
C ASP A 56 -7.68 -21.68 20.50
N SER A 57 -8.44 -22.14 21.50
CA SER A 57 -8.25 -21.79 22.92
C SER A 57 -6.91 -22.28 23.49
N ARG A 58 -6.15 -22.98 22.65
CA ARG A 58 -4.78 -23.43 22.87
C ARG A 58 -3.85 -22.22 23.00
N ASP A 59 -3.71 -21.81 24.25
CA ASP A 59 -2.77 -20.82 24.78
C ASP A 59 -2.84 -19.44 24.11
N ASP A 60 -3.80 -18.66 24.62
CA ASP A 60 -4.09 -17.29 24.24
C ASP A 60 -2.88 -16.35 24.43
N SER A 61 -1.94 -16.68 25.34
CA SER A 61 -0.80 -15.81 25.67
C SER A 61 0.21 -15.67 24.52
N ASP A 62 0.68 -16.79 23.96
CA ASP A 62 1.66 -16.78 22.86
C ASP A 62 1.04 -16.23 21.56
N ASN A 63 -0.21 -16.59 21.28
CA ASN A 63 -0.93 -16.05 20.13
C ASN A 63 -1.16 -14.54 20.24
N LYS A 64 -1.41 -14.01 21.45
CA LYS A 64 -1.47 -12.55 21.70
C LYS A 64 -0.15 -11.86 21.38
N LEU A 65 0.99 -12.46 21.74
CA LEU A 65 2.30 -11.91 21.41
C LEU A 65 2.53 -11.85 19.90
N LEU A 66 2.25 -12.93 19.18
CA LEU A 66 2.34 -12.94 17.71
C LEU A 66 1.40 -11.91 17.08
N ARG A 67 0.15 -11.86 17.55
CA ARG A 67 -0.86 -10.91 17.08
C ARG A 67 -0.41 -9.46 17.29
N ALA A 68 0.17 -9.15 18.45
CA ALA A 68 0.71 -7.83 18.75
C ALA A 68 1.90 -7.49 17.85
N GLU A 69 2.83 -8.41 17.64
CA GLU A 69 4.02 -8.17 16.82
C GLU A 69 3.67 -7.93 15.34
N VAL A 70 2.74 -8.72 14.78
CA VAL A 70 2.23 -8.50 13.41
C VAL A 70 1.58 -7.12 13.31
N PHE A 71 0.76 -6.73 14.28
CA PHE A 71 0.13 -5.41 14.30
C PHE A 71 1.15 -4.27 14.32
N TYR A 72 2.15 -4.34 15.21
CA TYR A 72 3.20 -3.32 15.30
C TYR A 72 4.07 -3.28 14.04
N SER A 73 4.32 -4.41 13.40
CA SER A 73 5.07 -4.46 12.14
C SER A 73 4.36 -3.70 11.02
N ILE A 74 3.03 -3.84 10.93
CA ILE A 74 2.20 -3.15 9.93
C ILE A 74 2.08 -1.64 10.25
N ILE A 75 1.68 -1.30 11.48
CA ILE A 75 1.45 0.11 11.86
C ILE A 75 2.72 0.97 11.75
N ASN A 76 3.89 0.40 12.05
CA ASN A 76 5.17 1.11 11.95
C ASN A 76 5.74 1.11 10.51
N GLY A 77 4.97 0.70 9.50
CA GLY A 77 5.40 0.69 8.09
C GLY A 77 6.54 -0.28 7.76
N LYS A 78 6.85 -1.22 8.67
CA LYS A 78 7.92 -2.21 8.45
C LYS A 78 7.47 -3.37 7.58
N ALA A 79 6.16 -3.55 7.42
CA ALA A 79 5.55 -4.58 6.60
C ALA A 79 4.33 -4.03 5.87
N LEU A 80 3.95 -4.67 4.77
CA LEU A 80 2.79 -4.34 3.95
C LEU A 80 2.75 -2.87 3.51
N GLN A 81 3.86 -2.34 2.99
CA GLN A 81 3.93 -0.95 2.54
C GLN A 81 3.01 -0.65 1.35
N SER A 82 2.66 -1.66 0.56
CA SER A 82 1.73 -1.57 -0.58
C SER A 82 0.71 -2.71 -0.53
N PRO A 83 -0.23 -2.68 0.43
CA PRO A 83 -1.12 -3.79 0.66
C PRO A 83 -2.20 -3.86 -0.43
N SER A 84 -2.59 -5.08 -0.78
CA SER A 84 -3.76 -5.31 -1.61
C SER A 84 -5.06 -4.95 -0.85
N PRO A 85 -6.16 -4.63 -1.53
CA PRO A 85 -7.44 -4.34 -0.88
C PRO A 85 -7.93 -5.49 0.01
N GLU A 86 -7.64 -6.74 -0.37
CA GLU A 86 -7.94 -7.93 0.42
C GLU A 86 -7.12 -7.98 1.71
N GLN A 87 -5.83 -7.63 1.65
CA GLN A 87 -4.98 -7.54 2.84
C GLN A 87 -5.45 -6.44 3.79
N VAL A 88 -5.88 -5.29 3.26
CA VAL A 88 -6.47 -4.21 4.07
C VAL A 88 -7.77 -4.66 4.72
N ARG A 89 -8.65 -5.33 3.98
CA ARG A 89 -9.88 -5.92 4.52
C ARG A 89 -9.57 -6.92 5.64
N ASP A 90 -8.65 -7.85 5.40
CA ASP A 90 -8.24 -8.85 6.38
C ASP A 90 -7.63 -8.19 7.63
N PHE A 91 -6.81 -7.15 7.45
CA PHE A 91 -6.26 -6.34 8.54
C PHE A 91 -7.35 -5.67 9.38
N VAL A 92 -8.36 -5.06 8.74
CA VAL A 92 -9.48 -4.43 9.46
C VAL A 92 -10.32 -5.47 10.21
N ILE A 93 -10.58 -6.64 9.62
CA ILE A 93 -11.31 -7.72 10.31
C ILE A 93 -10.56 -8.16 11.57
N VAL A 94 -9.25 -8.36 11.45
CA VAL A 94 -8.43 -8.90 12.55
C VAL A 94 -8.15 -7.86 13.63
N TYR A 95 -7.91 -6.60 13.29
CA TYR A 95 -7.43 -5.58 14.25
C TYR A 95 -8.36 -4.40 14.46
N GLY A 96 -9.29 -4.15 13.53
CA GLY A 96 -10.23 -3.04 13.58
C GLY A 96 -11.03 -2.98 14.88
N PRO A 97 -11.65 -4.08 15.35
CA PRO A 97 -12.46 -4.05 16.58
C PRO A 97 -11.69 -3.65 17.84
N THR A 98 -10.39 -3.98 17.93
CA THR A 98 -9.58 -3.69 19.13
C THR A 98 -8.76 -2.42 19.01
N ASN A 99 -8.46 -1.96 17.79
CA ASN A 99 -7.55 -0.84 17.53
C ASN A 99 -8.09 0.11 16.45
N VAL A 100 -9.35 0.54 16.58
CA VAL A 100 -10.07 1.36 15.58
C VAL A 100 -9.22 2.54 15.10
N THR A 101 -8.77 3.41 16.02
CA THR A 101 -8.04 4.64 15.67
C THR A 101 -6.77 4.36 14.86
N LYS A 102 -5.90 3.46 15.35
CA LYS A 102 -4.64 3.12 14.69
C LYS A 102 -4.86 2.44 13.34
N THR A 103 -5.88 1.59 13.25
CA THR A 103 -6.27 0.90 12.01
C THR A 103 -6.71 1.92 10.96
N CYS A 104 -7.54 2.89 11.33
CA CYS A 104 -7.98 3.97 10.45
C CYS A 104 -6.81 4.87 10.01
N SER A 105 -5.94 5.27 10.95
CA SER A 105 -4.76 6.07 10.64
C SER A 105 -3.84 5.37 9.64
N TYR A 106 -3.61 4.06 9.80
CA TYR A 106 -2.82 3.28 8.85
C TYR A 106 -3.43 3.29 7.44
N ILE A 107 -4.73 3.06 7.31
CA ILE A 107 -5.40 3.05 6.00
C ILE A 107 -5.29 4.41 5.29
N LEU A 108 -5.42 5.50 6.05
CA LEU A 108 -5.28 6.85 5.52
C LEU A 108 -3.83 7.15 5.09
N ALA A 109 -2.84 6.63 5.82
CA ALA A 109 -1.42 6.79 5.53
C ALA A 109 -0.91 5.95 4.35
N LEU A 110 -1.71 5.00 3.84
CA LEU A 110 -1.27 4.15 2.73
C LEU A 110 -1.02 4.95 1.44
N PRO A 111 0.09 4.65 0.71
CA PRO A 111 0.25 5.11 -0.66
C PRO A 111 -0.95 4.65 -1.49
N GLN A 112 -1.57 5.57 -2.24
CA GLN A 112 -2.78 5.28 -3.02
C GLN A 112 -4.01 4.89 -2.20
N SER A 113 -4.15 5.44 -0.98
CA SER A 113 -5.31 5.19 -0.10
C SER A 113 -6.65 5.33 -0.83
N ASP A 114 -6.82 6.31 -1.73
CA ASP A 114 -8.07 6.49 -2.49
C ASP A 114 -8.37 5.34 -3.47
N ALA A 115 -7.35 4.72 -4.07
CA ALA A 115 -7.53 3.58 -4.96
C ALA A 115 -7.87 2.32 -4.16
N VAL A 116 -7.23 2.14 -3.01
CA VAL A 116 -7.48 1.04 -2.08
C VAL A 116 -8.88 1.15 -1.49
N ILE A 117 -9.29 2.33 -1.01
CA ILE A 117 -10.63 2.60 -0.45
C ILE A 117 -11.72 2.33 -1.49
N ARG A 118 -11.53 2.77 -2.74
CA ARG A 118 -12.49 2.49 -3.83
C ARG A 118 -12.60 1.01 -4.18
N LYS A 119 -11.52 0.23 -4.07
CA LYS A 119 -11.58 -1.22 -4.26
C LYS A 119 -12.20 -1.91 -3.04
N LEU A 120 -11.93 -1.40 -1.84
CA LEU A 120 -12.50 -1.89 -0.59
C LEU A 120 -14.02 -1.66 -0.55
N SER A 121 -14.53 -0.52 -1.02
CA SER A 121 -15.97 -0.25 -1.07
C SER A 121 -16.72 -1.24 -1.98
N LYS A 122 -16.13 -1.57 -3.13
CA LYS A 122 -16.65 -2.61 -4.04
C LYS A 122 -16.60 -4.01 -3.41
N LEU A 123 -15.49 -4.33 -2.73
CA LEU A 123 -15.33 -5.61 -2.05
C LEU A 123 -16.38 -5.78 -0.95
N LEU A 124 -16.63 -4.72 -0.16
CA LEU A 124 -17.65 -4.72 0.88
C LEU A 124 -19.05 -4.91 0.31
N LEU A 125 -19.36 -4.26 -0.81
CA LEU A 125 -20.64 -4.45 -1.49
C LEU A 125 -20.85 -5.91 -1.90
N HIS A 126 -19.82 -6.54 -2.47
CA HIS A 126 -19.84 -7.97 -2.79
C HIS A 126 -19.99 -8.86 -1.55
N SER A 127 -19.25 -8.56 -0.47
CA SER A 127 -19.36 -9.30 0.80
C SER A 127 -20.76 -9.21 1.40
N VAL A 128 -21.43 -8.06 1.31
CA VAL A 128 -22.82 -7.89 1.75
C VAL A 128 -23.80 -8.68 0.87
N GLN A 129 -23.58 -8.76 -0.44
CA GLN A 129 -24.38 -9.61 -1.33
C GLN A 129 -24.24 -11.10 -0.98
N GLU A 130 -23.06 -11.52 -0.52
CA GLU A 130 -22.78 -12.88 -0.06
C GLU A 130 -23.20 -13.14 1.40
N ASN A 131 -23.81 -12.15 2.08
CA ASN A 131 -24.17 -12.19 3.50
C ASN A 131 -22.99 -12.43 4.47
N ASP A 132 -21.78 -12.00 4.13
CA ASP A 132 -20.62 -12.10 5.02
C ASP A 132 -20.73 -11.12 6.20
N SER A 133 -20.87 -11.65 7.41
CA SER A 133 -20.98 -10.85 8.64
C SER A 133 -19.78 -9.93 8.88
N ASN A 134 -18.60 -10.28 8.35
CA ASN A 134 -17.39 -9.46 8.50
C ASN A 134 -17.51 -8.12 7.78
N ALA A 135 -18.37 -8.01 6.75
CA ALA A 135 -18.60 -6.76 6.04
C ALA A 135 -19.11 -5.66 6.98
N ILE A 136 -19.99 -6.01 7.92
CA ILE A 136 -20.54 -5.08 8.91
C ILE A 136 -19.45 -4.63 9.89
N THR A 137 -18.58 -5.54 10.32
CA THR A 137 -17.47 -5.20 11.22
C THR A 137 -16.48 -4.25 10.56
N VAL A 138 -16.16 -4.48 9.28
CA VAL A 138 -15.32 -3.56 8.51
C VAL A 138 -16.02 -2.21 8.36
N ALA A 139 -17.31 -2.20 8.03
CA ALA A 139 -18.09 -0.98 7.91
C ALA A 139 -18.12 -0.15 9.20
N SER A 140 -18.32 -0.79 10.36
CA SER A 140 -18.43 -0.10 11.64
C SER A 140 -17.10 0.55 12.05
N VAL A 141 -15.97 -0.14 11.82
CA VAL A 141 -14.63 0.39 12.07
C VAL A 141 -14.36 1.60 11.17
N LEU A 142 -14.68 1.48 9.88
CA LEU A 142 -14.46 2.57 8.91
C LEU A 142 -15.41 3.76 9.15
N ALA A 143 -16.66 3.52 9.53
CA ALA A 143 -17.63 4.55 9.90
C ALA A 143 -17.24 5.33 11.16
N SER A 144 -16.35 4.78 12.00
CA SER A 144 -15.82 5.47 13.18
C SER A 144 -14.85 6.61 12.82
N ASN A 145 -14.46 6.74 11.55
CA ASN A 145 -13.61 7.83 11.07
C ASN A 145 -14.32 8.57 9.92
N GLY A 146 -14.71 9.83 10.19
CA GLY A 146 -15.45 10.68 9.26
C GLY A 146 -14.79 10.82 7.88
N THR A 147 -13.47 10.95 7.83
CA THR A 147 -12.71 11.08 6.58
C THR A 147 -12.77 9.80 5.74
N LEU A 148 -12.56 8.64 6.37
CA LEU A 148 -12.62 7.34 5.67
C LEU A 148 -14.03 7.05 5.17
N ILE A 149 -15.05 7.30 5.99
CA ILE A 149 -16.42 7.03 5.57
C ILE A 149 -16.87 7.96 4.44
N ARG A 150 -16.46 9.24 4.44
CA ARG A 150 -16.70 10.16 3.31
C ARG A 150 -16.03 9.68 2.02
N LYS A 151 -14.81 9.11 2.10
CA LYS A 151 -14.13 8.53 0.94
C LYS A 151 -14.76 7.22 0.46
N LEU A 152 -15.34 6.43 1.38
CA LEU A 152 -15.87 5.10 1.11
C LEU A 152 -17.34 5.12 0.66
N ALA A 153 -18.17 5.92 1.32
CA ALA A 153 -19.62 5.96 1.16
C ALA A 153 -20.04 7.09 0.22
N SER A 154 -19.64 6.99 -1.05
CA SER A 154 -20.22 7.82 -2.11
C SER A 154 -21.73 7.60 -2.22
N ASP A 155 -22.47 8.60 -2.70
CA ASP A 155 -23.94 8.50 -2.88
C ASP A 155 -24.34 7.28 -3.72
N GLU A 156 -23.59 7.00 -4.81
CA GLU A 156 -23.81 5.81 -5.65
C GLU A 156 -23.69 4.50 -4.84
N TRP A 157 -22.75 4.46 -3.89
CA TRP A 157 -22.51 3.30 -3.05
C TRP A 157 -23.64 3.08 -2.03
N LEU A 158 -24.19 4.16 -1.46
CA LEU A 158 -25.37 4.09 -0.60
C LEU A 158 -26.61 3.63 -1.36
N VAL A 159 -26.82 4.14 -2.58
CA VAL A 159 -27.91 3.69 -3.46
C VAL A 159 -27.76 2.20 -3.80
N MET A 160 -26.54 1.74 -4.11
CA MET A 160 -26.27 0.32 -4.34
C MET A 160 -26.57 -0.53 -3.11
N LEU A 161 -26.21 -0.10 -1.89
CA LEU A 161 -26.54 -0.82 -0.67
C LEU A 161 -28.05 -0.92 -0.42
N ASP A 162 -28.78 0.18 -0.60
CA ASP A 162 -30.24 0.19 -0.42
C ASP A 162 -30.91 -0.75 -1.44
N SER A 163 -30.38 -0.82 -2.67
CA SER A 163 -30.91 -1.70 -3.72
C SER A 163 -30.77 -3.19 -3.43
N ILE A 164 -29.79 -3.59 -2.60
CA ILE A 164 -29.61 -5.01 -2.21
C ILE A 164 -30.76 -5.47 -1.32
N GLY A 165 -31.35 -4.58 -0.51
CA GLY A 165 -32.51 -4.88 0.34
C GLY A 165 -32.28 -5.94 1.43
N SER A 166 -31.03 -6.30 1.75
CA SER A 166 -30.72 -7.28 2.80
C SER A 166 -30.66 -6.61 4.18
N SER A 167 -30.88 -7.38 5.25
CA SER A 167 -30.73 -6.85 6.62
C SER A 167 -29.31 -6.33 6.88
N GLN A 168 -28.30 -6.96 6.29
CA GLN A 168 -26.92 -6.51 6.41
C GLN A 168 -26.68 -5.21 5.62
N SER A 169 -27.24 -5.08 4.41
CA SER A 169 -27.06 -3.86 3.60
C SER A 169 -27.73 -2.65 4.26
N MET A 170 -28.92 -2.82 4.83
CA MET A 170 -29.60 -1.77 5.61
C MET A 170 -28.81 -1.34 6.85
N LYS A 171 -28.25 -2.31 7.61
CA LYS A 171 -27.37 -2.00 8.76
C LYS A 171 -26.12 -1.25 8.32
N MET A 172 -25.50 -1.68 7.23
CA MET A 172 -24.30 -1.04 6.69
C MET A 172 -24.59 0.38 6.22
N ALA A 173 -25.69 0.60 5.52
CA ALA A 173 -26.11 1.93 5.06
C ALA A 173 -26.44 2.85 6.24
N SER A 174 -27.10 2.34 7.29
CA SER A 174 -27.35 3.09 8.52
C SER A 174 -26.07 3.49 9.23
N LEU A 175 -25.08 2.58 9.35
CA LEU A 175 -23.77 2.90 9.93
C LEU A 175 -23.01 3.94 9.10
N ALA A 176 -23.04 3.81 7.78
CA ALA A 176 -22.38 4.75 6.89
C ALA A 176 -23.00 6.16 7.00
N ARG A 177 -24.34 6.27 6.99
CA ARG A 177 -25.06 7.53 7.19
C ARG A 177 -24.75 8.15 8.55
N ALA A 178 -24.78 7.36 9.63
CA ALA A 178 -24.41 7.85 10.95
C ALA A 178 -22.96 8.35 11.03
N GLY A 179 -22.04 7.72 10.30
CA GLY A 179 -20.66 8.19 10.16
C GLY A 179 -20.54 9.46 9.33
N LEU A 180 -21.33 9.61 8.26
CA LEU A 180 -21.37 10.82 7.43
C LEU A 180 -21.96 12.02 8.19
N ASP A 181 -22.98 11.78 9.01
CA ASP A 181 -23.60 12.78 9.88
C ASP A 181 -22.70 13.17 11.07
N SER A 182 -21.64 12.39 11.33
CA SER A 182 -20.68 12.73 12.38
C SER A 182 -19.74 13.85 11.90
N PRO A 183 -19.54 14.90 12.71
CA PRO A 183 -18.69 16.02 12.35
C PRO A 183 -17.24 15.57 12.14
N ASP A 184 -16.52 16.24 11.24
CA ASP A 184 -15.12 15.89 10.97
C ASP A 184 -14.28 16.09 12.25
N PRO A 185 -13.49 15.09 12.69
CA PRO A 185 -12.57 15.28 13.80
C PRO A 185 -11.59 16.44 13.59
N ALA A 186 -11.23 16.77 12.34
CA ALA A 186 -10.39 17.93 12.03
C ALA A 186 -11.12 19.25 12.32
N ASP A 187 -12.39 19.34 11.94
CA ASP A 187 -13.25 20.50 12.20
C ASP A 187 -13.45 20.70 13.72
N VAL A 188 -13.73 19.61 14.44
CA VAL A 188 -13.82 19.61 15.91
C VAL A 188 -12.50 20.08 16.53
N ALA A 189 -11.36 19.61 16.01
CA ALA A 189 -10.05 20.01 16.51
C ALA A 189 -9.77 21.49 16.27
N SER A 190 -10.12 22.03 15.09
CA SER A 190 -9.98 23.45 14.78
C SER A 190 -10.80 24.34 15.72
N ILE A 191 -12.02 23.94 16.07
CA ILE A 191 -12.84 24.68 17.04
C ILE A 191 -12.20 24.66 18.42
N VAL A 192 -11.71 23.50 18.88
CA VAL A 192 -11.09 23.38 20.21
C VAL A 192 -9.76 24.11 20.31
N ASP A 193 -9.02 24.21 19.20
CA ASP A 193 -7.78 24.99 19.13
C ASP A 193 -8.05 26.49 19.23
N MET A 194 -9.09 26.99 18.52
CA MET A 194 -9.52 28.39 18.58
C MET A 194 -10.22 28.75 19.91
N PHE A 195 -10.92 27.80 20.52
CA PHE A 195 -11.65 27.97 21.77
C PHE A 195 -11.26 26.88 22.77
N PRO A 196 -10.10 27.00 23.45
CA PRO A 196 -9.61 25.99 24.40
C PRO A 196 -10.56 25.71 25.58
N GLN A 197 -11.46 26.65 25.87
CA GLN A 197 -12.51 26.51 26.88
C GLN A 197 -13.66 25.59 26.45
N VAL A 198 -13.81 25.28 25.15
CA VAL A 198 -14.88 24.41 24.65
C VAL A 198 -14.41 22.96 24.66
N ASP A 199 -15.12 22.09 25.38
CA ASP A 199 -14.84 20.66 25.35
C ASP A 199 -15.14 20.06 23.96
N ARG A 200 -14.36 19.05 23.55
CA ARG A 200 -14.50 18.38 22.24
C ARG A 200 -15.93 17.88 21.97
N LYS A 201 -16.63 17.44 23.01
CA LYS A 201 -18.02 16.98 22.89
C LYS A 201 -18.96 18.13 22.52
N LYS A 202 -18.83 19.27 23.20
CA LYS A 202 -19.63 20.47 22.90
C LYS A 202 -19.34 20.98 21.49
N ALA A 203 -18.07 21.04 21.10
CA ALA A 203 -17.69 21.42 19.74
C ALA A 203 -18.32 20.48 18.68
N ALA A 204 -18.30 19.17 18.92
CA ALA A 204 -18.96 18.21 18.05
C ALA A 204 -20.49 18.37 18.02
N ASP A 205 -21.13 18.68 19.14
CA ASP A 205 -22.57 18.89 19.19
C ASP A 205 -22.99 20.18 18.48
N ILE A 206 -22.19 21.25 18.54
CA ILE A 206 -22.41 22.48 17.78
C ILE A 206 -22.25 22.22 16.28
N LEU A 207 -21.25 21.43 15.87
CA LEU A 207 -21.08 21.03 14.47
C LEU A 207 -22.19 20.09 13.95
N LYS A 208 -23.01 19.49 14.82
CA LYS A 208 -24.21 18.78 14.38
C LYS A 208 -25.39 19.71 14.13
N SER A 209 -25.49 20.83 14.85
CA SER A 209 -26.57 21.81 14.66
C SER A 209 -26.27 22.79 13.54
N VAL A 210 -25.01 22.94 13.15
CA VAL A 210 -24.55 23.96 12.21
C VAL A 210 -23.76 23.32 11.05
N PRO A 211 -23.98 23.73 9.78
CA PRO A 211 -23.42 23.05 8.61
C PRO A 211 -21.93 23.31 8.34
N SER A 212 -21.30 24.29 9.00
CA SER A 212 -19.89 24.65 8.74
C SER A 212 -19.16 25.08 10.01
N VAL A 213 -17.83 24.96 9.95
CA VAL A 213 -16.92 25.43 11.01
C VAL A 213 -17.09 26.93 11.25
N ASP A 214 -17.15 27.73 10.19
CA ASP A 214 -17.31 29.19 10.31
C ASP A 214 -18.60 29.58 11.03
N ALA A 215 -19.70 28.89 10.72
CA ALA A 215 -20.96 29.15 11.38
C ALA A 215 -20.96 28.62 12.83
N ALA A 216 -20.23 27.55 13.13
CA ALA A 216 -20.01 27.09 14.50
C ALA A 216 -19.17 28.10 15.31
N ILE A 217 -18.14 28.70 14.70
CA ILE A 217 -17.34 29.78 15.28
C ILE A 217 -18.21 31.00 15.54
N ALA A 218 -19.03 31.43 14.58
CA ALA A 218 -19.96 32.54 14.76
C ALA A 218 -20.93 32.28 15.92
N HIS A 219 -21.50 31.08 16.00
CA HIS A 219 -22.37 30.68 17.10
C HIS A 219 -21.68 30.75 18.47
N LEU A 220 -20.42 30.32 18.56
CA LEU A 220 -19.62 30.39 19.79
C LEU A 220 -19.31 31.83 20.20
N LEU A 221 -19.05 32.72 19.25
CA LEU A 221 -18.81 34.14 19.51
C LEU A 221 -20.07 34.87 19.97
N GLU A 222 -21.23 34.55 19.39
CA GLU A 222 -22.51 35.13 19.79
C GLU A 222 -22.97 34.68 21.19
N HIS A 223 -22.56 33.50 21.63
CA HIS A 223 -22.96 32.90 22.91
C HIS A 223 -21.79 32.73 23.90
N ALA A 224 -20.73 33.53 23.77
CA ALA A 224 -19.51 33.40 24.56
C ALA A 224 -19.77 33.38 26.09
N ASP A 225 -20.71 34.21 26.57
CA ASP A 225 -21.06 34.32 27.98
C ASP A 225 -21.72 33.05 28.55
N GLN A 226 -22.42 32.26 27.72
CA GLN A 226 -23.10 31.03 28.15
C GLN A 226 -22.11 29.87 28.34
N ILE A 227 -21.03 29.85 27.57
CA ILE A 227 -20.01 28.80 27.61
C ILE A 227 -19.30 28.77 28.97
N GLU A 228 -19.00 29.94 29.53
CA GLU A 228 -18.36 30.06 30.85
C GLU A 228 -19.28 29.55 31.97
N GLN A 229 -20.59 29.82 31.89
CA GLN A 229 -21.56 29.37 32.89
C GLN A 229 -21.76 27.85 32.86
N ASP A 230 -21.83 27.25 31.67
CA ASP A 230 -21.99 25.81 31.52
C ASP A 230 -20.75 25.05 31.98
N ASN A 231 -19.56 25.58 31.72
CA ASN A 231 -18.31 24.99 32.18
C ASN A 231 -18.16 25.09 33.71
N ALA A 232 -18.51 26.24 34.31
CA ALA A 232 -18.50 26.43 35.76
C ALA A 232 -19.50 25.51 36.49
N SER A 233 -20.59 25.13 35.82
CA SER A 233 -21.63 24.25 36.37
C SER A 233 -21.20 22.77 36.34
N THR A 234 -20.56 22.34 35.24
CA THR A 234 -20.03 20.96 35.12
C THR A 234 -18.87 20.64 36.08
N ALA A 235 -18.09 21.64 36.50
CA ALA A 235 -17.01 21.44 37.47
C ALA A 235 -17.49 21.17 38.91
N LYS A 236 -18.77 21.45 39.24
CA LYS A 236 -19.31 21.30 40.61
C LYS A 236 -20.07 19.99 40.86
N GLU A 237 -20.33 19.16 39.85
CA GLU A 237 -21.17 17.96 39.99
C GLU A 237 -20.42 16.60 40.00
N SER A 238 -19.10 16.56 39.82
CA SER A 238 -18.36 15.30 39.95
C SER A 238 -18.03 14.95 41.42
N LYS A 239 -19.06 14.56 42.20
CA LYS A 239 -18.86 13.75 43.43
C LYS A 239 -18.72 12.28 43.02
N PRO A 240 -17.66 11.57 43.43
CA PRO A 240 -17.50 10.16 43.09
C PRO A 240 -18.49 9.29 43.87
N GLN A 241 -19.38 8.59 43.15
CA GLN A 241 -20.18 7.51 43.73
C GLN A 241 -19.27 6.32 44.05
N ALA A 242 -18.98 6.14 45.34
CA ALA A 242 -18.27 4.99 45.86
C ALA A 242 -19.08 3.69 45.66
N LYS A 243 -18.58 2.79 44.81
CA LYS A 243 -18.96 1.37 44.83
C LYS A 243 -18.33 0.73 46.07
N LYS A 244 -19.17 0.09 46.89
CA LYS A 244 -18.77 -0.68 48.07
C LYS A 244 -17.99 -1.93 47.64
N THR A 245 -16.70 -1.97 47.96
CA THR A 245 -15.91 -3.20 48.10
C THR A 245 -15.23 -3.17 49.48
N GLY A 246 -15.19 -4.33 50.15
CA GLY A 246 -14.93 -4.52 51.59
C GLY A 246 -13.63 -3.96 52.19
N PRO A 247 -13.43 -4.17 53.51
CA PRO A 247 -12.46 -3.43 54.30
C PRO A 247 -11.04 -3.93 54.02
N ILE A 248 -10.17 -3.03 53.56
CA ILE A 248 -8.71 -3.23 53.58
C ILE A 248 -8.10 -2.07 54.37
N ALA A 249 -7.19 -2.45 55.26
CA ALA A 249 -6.64 -1.70 56.37
C ALA A 249 -6.10 -0.30 56.06
N GLN A 250 -6.39 0.62 56.99
CA GLN A 250 -5.72 1.90 57.14
C GLN A 250 -4.24 1.70 57.51
N PHE A 251 -3.33 2.30 56.73
CA PHE A 251 -2.00 2.67 57.19
C PHE A 251 -1.81 4.17 56.96
N GLY A 252 -1.76 4.92 58.06
CA GLY A 252 -1.50 6.36 58.03
C GLY A 252 -0.03 6.67 57.74
N LYS A 253 0.21 7.71 56.96
CA LYS A 253 1.48 8.45 56.95
C LYS A 253 1.22 9.95 56.77
N LYS A 254 1.83 10.71 57.68
CA LYS A 254 1.78 12.15 57.89
C LYS A 254 2.11 12.95 56.63
N GLU A 255 1.35 14.01 56.42
CA GLU A 255 1.64 15.12 55.51
C GLU A 255 2.92 15.85 55.93
N LYS A 256 3.74 16.21 54.94
CA LYS A 256 4.88 17.12 55.08
C LYS A 256 4.69 18.24 54.06
N LYS A 257 4.33 19.44 54.53
CA LYS A 257 4.31 20.66 53.72
C LYS A 257 5.74 21.07 53.39
N LEU A 258 6.02 21.33 52.11
CA LEU A 258 7.21 22.05 51.65
C LEU A 258 6.78 23.00 50.52
N ASP A 259 7.09 24.27 50.71
CA ASP A 259 6.86 25.39 49.79
C ASP A 259 7.71 25.24 48.53
N ALA A 260 7.11 25.42 47.35
CA ALA A 260 7.73 25.12 46.05
C ALA A 260 7.40 26.14 44.95
N ASP A 261 7.49 27.44 45.24
CA ASP A 261 7.13 28.48 44.27
C ASP A 261 8.32 29.12 43.52
N GLU A 262 9.57 28.84 43.90
CA GLU A 262 10.75 29.42 43.22
C GLU A 262 11.51 28.46 42.27
N THR A 263 11.29 27.15 42.35
CA THR A 263 12.01 26.17 41.49
C THR A 263 11.31 25.86 40.17
N PHE A 264 10.04 26.26 40.03
CA PHE A 264 9.24 25.99 38.83
C PHE A 264 9.56 26.96 37.68
N ASN A 265 9.88 28.22 37.97
CA ASN A 265 10.12 29.24 36.94
C ASN A 265 11.50 29.12 36.27
N SER A 266 12.52 28.64 36.97
CA SER A 266 13.87 28.54 36.42
C SER A 266 14.01 27.42 35.39
N ARG A 267 13.32 26.28 35.61
CA ARG A 267 13.33 25.14 34.68
C ARG A 267 12.61 25.42 33.38
N ASN A 268 11.50 26.15 33.41
CA ASN A 268 10.78 26.52 32.18
C ASN A 268 11.59 27.51 31.35
N LYS A 269 12.32 28.44 31.99
CA LYS A 269 13.17 29.38 31.28
C LYS A 269 14.36 28.71 30.58
N GLU A 270 14.96 27.70 31.23
CA GLU A 270 16.02 26.89 30.64
C GLU A 270 15.52 26.03 29.47
N LEU A 271 14.31 25.46 29.59
CA LEU A 271 13.71 24.66 28.53
C LEU A 271 13.41 25.50 27.27
N ILE A 272 12.90 26.72 27.47
CA ILE A 272 12.60 27.65 26.37
C ILE A 272 13.88 28.11 25.66
N MET A 273 14.97 28.39 26.40
CA MET A 273 16.26 28.71 25.77
C MET A 273 16.84 27.53 24.99
N LYS A 274 16.62 26.29 25.45
CA LYS A 274 17.06 25.09 24.72
C LYS A 274 16.28 24.88 23.42
N LEU A 275 14.97 25.07 23.46
CA LEU A 275 14.10 25.00 22.28
C LEU A 275 14.46 26.06 21.23
N ALA A 276 14.74 27.30 21.66
CA ALA A 276 15.13 28.37 20.74
C ALA A 276 16.52 28.15 20.10
N ALA A 277 17.43 27.43 20.78
CA ALA A 277 18.73 27.07 20.23
C ALA A 277 18.65 25.89 19.26
N GLU A 278 17.73 24.94 19.47
CA GLU A 278 17.44 23.85 18.53
C GLU A 278 16.79 24.39 17.25
N GLU A 279 15.86 25.35 17.32
CA GLU A 279 15.20 25.91 16.12
C GLU A 279 16.16 26.63 15.16
N GLN A 280 17.26 27.20 15.64
CA GLN A 280 18.25 27.87 14.79
C GLN A 280 19.18 26.91 14.05
N GLU A 281 19.19 25.61 14.39
CA GLU A 281 20.05 24.61 13.76
C GLU A 281 19.39 23.91 12.55
N TYR A 282 18.10 24.19 12.26
CA TYR A 282 17.32 23.56 11.18
C TYR A 282 17.02 24.45 9.96
N GLU A 283 17.57 25.66 9.88
CA GLU A 283 17.22 26.60 8.79
C GLU A 283 18.07 26.51 7.52
N ASP A 284 19.01 25.56 7.36
CA ASP A 284 19.85 25.50 6.14
C ASP A 284 20.27 24.08 5.69
N GLU A 285 19.34 23.11 5.75
CA GLU A 285 19.50 21.87 4.98
C GLU A 285 18.91 22.05 3.57
N LEU A 286 19.79 21.95 2.56
CA LEU A 286 19.41 21.96 1.15
C LEU A 286 18.35 20.89 0.87
N ASP A 287 17.23 21.31 0.30
CA ASP A 287 16.11 20.48 -0.14
C ASP A 287 16.54 19.49 -1.24
N ASP A 288 16.90 18.26 -0.84
CA ASP A 288 17.32 17.12 -1.69
C ASP A 288 16.13 16.35 -2.31
N THR A 289 14.90 16.83 -2.09
CA THR A 289 13.63 16.19 -2.48
C THR A 289 13.48 15.98 -3.99
N TYR A 290 14.33 16.57 -4.84
CA TYR A 290 14.29 16.39 -6.29
C TYR A 290 15.38 15.49 -6.89
N GLU A 291 16.40 15.06 -6.14
CA GLU A 291 17.38 14.10 -6.66
C GLU A 291 16.92 12.64 -6.50
N GLU A 292 16.09 12.33 -5.50
CA GLU A 292 15.71 10.93 -5.20
C GLU A 292 14.58 10.38 -6.10
N ALA A 293 13.81 11.25 -6.77
CA ALA A 293 12.72 10.83 -7.67
C ALA A 293 13.20 10.21 -8.99
N GLU A 294 14.49 10.29 -9.33
CA GLU A 294 15.09 9.59 -10.48
C GLU A 294 15.76 8.26 -10.12
N ALA A 295 15.88 7.91 -8.83
CA ALA A 295 16.56 6.69 -8.37
C ALA A 295 15.66 5.43 -8.30
N HIS A 296 14.40 5.51 -8.71
CA HIS A 296 13.45 4.38 -8.68
C HIS A 296 13.18 3.76 -10.06
N THR A 297 14.26 3.50 -10.80
CA THR A 297 14.36 2.28 -11.63
C THR A 297 15.52 1.47 -11.08
N GLY A 298 15.19 0.36 -10.39
CA GLY A 298 16.17 -0.56 -9.81
C GLY A 298 16.92 -1.30 -10.91
N ASP A 299 17.84 -0.61 -11.57
CA ASP A 299 18.64 -1.07 -12.67
C ASP A 299 20.04 -0.51 -12.45
N THR A 300 21.05 -1.38 -12.45
CA THR A 300 22.47 -0.97 -12.48
C THR A 300 22.67 0.19 -13.45
N PRO A 301 23.52 1.20 -13.18
CA PRO A 301 23.64 2.41 -14.01
C PRO A 301 23.90 2.14 -15.51
N ALA A 302 24.49 0.98 -15.82
CA ALA A 302 24.66 0.48 -17.19
C ALA A 302 23.33 0.19 -17.93
N SER A 303 22.26 -0.24 -17.25
CA SER A 303 20.95 -0.55 -17.84
C SER A 303 20.14 0.71 -18.10
N ALA A 304 20.18 1.70 -17.19
CA ALA A 304 19.51 2.98 -17.39
C ALA A 304 20.09 3.76 -18.60
N ALA A 305 21.41 3.77 -18.76
CA ALA A 305 22.07 4.37 -19.92
C ALA A 305 21.69 3.67 -21.24
N ALA A 306 21.64 2.33 -21.24
CA ALA A 306 21.22 1.55 -22.40
C ALA A 306 19.75 1.82 -22.79
N LEU A 307 18.86 1.93 -21.81
CA LEU A 307 17.45 2.29 -22.03
C LEU A 307 17.31 3.71 -22.57
N ASN A 308 18.05 4.68 -22.04
CA ASN A 308 18.06 6.06 -22.55
C ASN A 308 18.55 6.15 -24.00
N ALA A 309 19.54 5.34 -24.39
CA ALA A 309 20.02 5.27 -25.77
C ALA A 309 18.98 4.69 -26.73
N ILE A 310 18.27 3.63 -26.30
CA ILE A 310 17.16 3.03 -27.05
C ILE A 310 15.99 4.03 -27.18
N GLU A 311 15.65 4.71 -26.09
CA GLU A 311 14.57 5.71 -26.05
C GLU A 311 14.85 6.89 -26.98
N LYS A 312 16.08 7.44 -26.95
CA LYS A 312 16.53 8.48 -27.87
C LYS A 312 16.41 8.05 -29.34
N TYR A 313 16.82 6.82 -29.64
CA TYR A 313 16.73 6.27 -30.99
C TYR A 313 15.29 6.13 -31.47
N LEU A 314 14.40 5.56 -30.64
CA LEU A 314 12.99 5.40 -31.01
C LEU A 314 12.26 6.75 -31.12
N TRP A 315 12.62 7.72 -30.29
CA TRP A 315 12.05 9.07 -30.29
C TRP A 315 12.32 9.83 -31.60
N ASP A 316 13.55 9.77 -32.13
CA ASP A 316 13.89 10.39 -33.41
C ASP A 316 13.07 9.78 -34.57
N TYR A 317 12.84 8.46 -34.54
CA TYR A 317 11.98 7.79 -35.52
C TYR A 317 10.50 8.10 -35.34
N LEU A 318 10.00 8.24 -34.11
CA LEU A 318 8.60 8.56 -33.84
C LEU A 318 8.25 9.95 -34.37
N ASN A 319 9.16 10.92 -34.21
CA ASN A 319 8.96 12.28 -34.70
C ASN A 319 9.07 12.42 -36.22
N ARG A 320 9.86 11.56 -36.88
CA ARG A 320 10.02 11.59 -38.35
C ARG A 320 8.97 10.75 -39.08
N LEU A 321 8.68 9.56 -38.57
CA LEU A 321 7.88 8.53 -39.26
C LEU A 321 7.00 7.76 -38.26
N PRO A 322 5.90 8.36 -37.78
CA PRO A 322 5.00 7.72 -36.80
C PRO A 322 4.34 6.44 -37.33
N ASP A 323 4.11 6.34 -38.65
CA ASP A 323 3.48 5.17 -39.29
C ASP A 323 4.28 3.87 -39.12
N LEU A 324 5.59 3.97 -38.86
CA LEU A 324 6.44 2.80 -38.60
C LEU A 324 6.13 2.12 -37.26
N PHE A 325 5.36 2.79 -36.38
CA PHE A 325 4.90 2.26 -35.10
C PHE A 325 3.56 1.54 -35.19
N ALA A 326 2.90 1.55 -36.35
CA ALA A 326 1.67 0.80 -36.59
C ALA A 326 1.92 -0.70 -36.80
N ARG A 327 0.90 -1.53 -36.49
CA ARG A 327 0.94 -2.99 -36.69
C ARG A 327 1.19 -3.40 -38.15
N THR A 328 0.75 -2.57 -39.10
CA THR A 328 0.93 -2.78 -40.54
C THR A 328 2.40 -2.74 -40.95
N ALA A 329 3.23 -1.96 -40.23
CA ALA A 329 4.64 -1.76 -40.53
C ALA A 329 5.57 -2.85 -39.96
N ARG A 330 5.06 -3.86 -39.24
CA ARG A 330 5.85 -4.99 -38.63
C ARG A 330 6.80 -5.70 -39.61
N LYS A 331 6.43 -5.75 -40.89
CA LYS A 331 7.22 -6.43 -41.94
C LYS A 331 8.13 -5.49 -42.73
N SER A 332 8.11 -4.18 -42.43
CA SER A 332 8.96 -3.21 -43.11
C SER A 332 10.42 -3.40 -42.72
N LYS A 333 11.34 -3.07 -43.64
CA LYS A 333 12.78 -3.18 -43.41
C LYS A 333 13.24 -2.30 -42.24
N GLN A 334 12.70 -1.08 -42.14
CA GLN A 334 13.00 -0.15 -41.05
C GLN A 334 12.54 -0.68 -39.69
N ARG A 335 11.38 -1.34 -39.63
CA ARG A 335 10.90 -1.98 -38.39
C ARG A 335 11.78 -3.16 -37.98
N GLN A 336 12.25 -3.96 -38.92
CA GLN A 336 13.20 -5.04 -38.65
C GLN A 336 14.55 -4.50 -38.14
N GLU A 337 15.00 -3.37 -38.68
CA GLU A 337 16.20 -2.69 -38.21
C GLU A 337 16.03 -2.13 -36.79
N MET A 338 14.88 -1.53 -36.48
CA MET A 338 14.58 -1.08 -35.12
C MET A 338 14.67 -2.24 -34.13
N LYS A 339 14.07 -3.38 -34.42
CA LYS A 339 14.16 -4.57 -33.55
C LYS A 339 15.59 -5.08 -33.38
N ARG A 340 16.38 -5.04 -34.46
CA ARG A 340 17.78 -5.49 -34.43
C ARG A 340 18.63 -4.59 -33.54
N ARG A 341 18.38 -3.27 -33.60
CA ARG A 341 19.16 -2.28 -32.86
C ARG A 341 18.73 -2.12 -31.40
N THR A 342 17.44 -2.24 -31.11
CA THR A 342 16.91 -2.06 -29.74
C THR A 342 16.76 -3.37 -28.98
N GLU A 343 16.88 -4.52 -29.65
CA GLU A 343 16.57 -5.85 -29.13
C GLU A 343 15.12 -5.99 -28.60
N TRP A 344 14.25 -5.02 -28.89
CA TRP A 344 12.84 -5.04 -28.47
C TRP A 344 11.96 -5.81 -29.45
N THR A 345 10.92 -6.43 -28.90
CA THR A 345 9.85 -7.07 -29.67
C THR A 345 8.95 -6.04 -30.34
N ASP A 346 8.21 -6.46 -31.38
CA ASP A 346 7.29 -5.56 -32.09
C ASP A 346 6.21 -5.02 -31.15
N GLU A 347 5.77 -5.82 -30.19
CA GLU A 347 4.80 -5.47 -29.16
C GLU A 347 5.36 -4.41 -28.19
N GLN A 348 6.64 -4.50 -27.80
CA GLN A 348 7.28 -3.49 -26.94
C GLN A 348 7.40 -2.14 -27.65
N ILE A 349 7.89 -2.13 -28.89
CA ILE A 349 8.04 -0.89 -29.66
C ILE A 349 6.66 -0.25 -29.94
N GLU A 350 5.63 -1.05 -30.25
CA GLU A 350 4.24 -0.56 -30.36
C GLU A 350 3.69 -0.03 -29.04
N GLY A 351 3.92 -0.76 -27.94
CA GLY A 351 3.45 -0.40 -26.61
C GLY A 351 4.06 0.92 -26.12
N TRP A 352 5.36 1.11 -26.38
CA TRP A 352 6.09 2.33 -26.06
C TRP A 352 5.52 3.54 -26.82
N ALA A 353 5.34 3.45 -28.14
CA ALA A 353 4.77 4.56 -28.92
C ALA A 353 3.32 4.90 -28.49
N ARG A 354 2.47 3.88 -28.26
CA ARG A 354 1.11 4.12 -27.74
C ARG A 354 1.10 4.76 -26.35
N ASN A 355 2.09 4.45 -25.50
CA ASN A 355 2.21 5.05 -24.18
C ASN A 355 2.47 6.57 -24.32
N ILE A 356 3.40 6.95 -25.19
CA ILE A 356 3.73 8.35 -25.47
C ILE A 356 2.54 9.10 -26.08
N GLU A 357 1.83 8.50 -27.03
CA GLU A 357 0.63 9.12 -27.63
C GLU A 357 -0.50 9.31 -26.61
N LYS A 358 -0.64 8.37 -25.66
CA LYS A 358 -1.68 8.44 -24.63
C LYS A 358 -1.34 9.40 -23.49
N ASN A 359 -0.06 9.57 -23.17
CA ASN A 359 0.42 10.38 -22.06
C ASN A 359 1.16 11.64 -22.56
N PRO A 360 0.47 12.78 -22.72
CA PRO A 360 1.08 14.00 -23.25
C PRO A 360 2.19 14.57 -22.33
N THR A 361 2.17 14.23 -21.05
CA THR A 361 3.23 14.59 -20.08
C THR A 361 4.54 13.87 -20.36
N VAL A 362 4.48 12.58 -20.72
CA VAL A 362 5.66 11.79 -21.11
C VAL A 362 6.22 12.32 -22.42
N LYS A 363 5.34 12.65 -23.38
CA LYS A 363 5.74 13.29 -24.63
C LYS A 363 6.47 14.60 -24.40
N ARG A 364 5.92 15.50 -23.57
CA ARG A 364 6.57 16.79 -23.22
C ARG A 364 7.93 16.60 -22.56
N ARG A 365 8.08 15.63 -21.66
CA ARG A 365 9.38 15.31 -21.05
C ARG A 365 10.41 14.81 -22.07
N LEU A 366 10.00 13.99 -23.03
CA LEU A 366 10.89 13.52 -24.09
C LEU A 366 11.23 14.63 -25.09
N GLU A 367 10.28 15.54 -25.36
CA GLU A 367 10.54 16.79 -26.07
C GLU A 367 11.56 17.64 -25.31
N ASP A 368 11.39 17.87 -24.00
CA ASP A 368 12.34 18.65 -23.19
C ASP A 368 13.73 17.98 -23.14
N LYS A 369 13.78 16.64 -23.01
CA LYS A 369 15.02 15.85 -22.92
C LYS A 369 15.80 15.78 -24.23
N TYR A 370 15.12 15.78 -25.38
CA TYR A 370 15.76 15.50 -26.68
C TYR A 370 15.58 16.59 -27.76
N MET A 371 14.63 17.52 -27.58
CA MET A 371 14.38 18.65 -28.51
C MET A 371 14.91 19.99 -27.99
N PHE A 372 15.25 20.13 -26.70
CA PHE A 372 15.83 21.36 -26.17
C PHE A 372 17.29 21.54 -26.64
N ARG A 373 17.46 22.01 -27.88
CA ARG A 373 18.71 22.53 -28.44
C ARG A 373 18.85 24.01 -28.10
N GLY A 374 18.82 24.32 -26.81
CA GLY A 374 18.85 25.67 -26.28
C GLY A 374 19.91 25.84 -25.21
N ASN A 375 21.18 25.82 -25.62
CA ASN A 375 22.29 26.45 -24.88
C ASN A 375 22.95 25.71 -23.70
N ASN A 376 23.02 24.37 -23.70
CA ASN A 376 23.98 23.65 -22.84
C ASN A 376 25.11 23.09 -23.69
N ALA A 377 26.32 23.59 -23.45
CA ALA A 377 27.56 23.02 -23.92
C ALA A 377 27.69 21.58 -23.39
N ASP A 378 27.97 20.64 -24.29
CA ASP A 378 28.26 19.25 -23.97
C ASP A 378 29.38 19.14 -22.91
N PRO A 379 29.19 18.37 -21.83
CA PRO A 379 30.28 17.66 -21.20
C PRO A 379 30.37 16.26 -21.81
N GLU A 380 31.48 16.03 -22.50
CA GLU A 380 32.07 14.71 -22.79
C GLU A 380 31.26 13.72 -23.65
N GLU A 381 31.53 13.78 -24.95
CA GLU A 381 31.58 12.59 -25.80
C GLU A 381 32.61 11.59 -25.24
N GLN A 382 32.18 10.65 -24.39
CA GLN A 382 32.84 9.36 -24.31
C GLN A 382 32.32 8.49 -25.45
N GLU A 383 33.08 8.53 -26.54
CA GLU A 383 33.03 7.60 -27.66
C GLU A 383 33.29 6.17 -27.13
N LEU A 384 32.24 5.49 -26.69
CA LEU A 384 32.29 4.06 -26.36
C LEU A 384 32.31 3.27 -27.68
N ASP A 385 33.53 2.98 -28.09
CA ASP A 385 33.91 2.13 -29.22
C ASP A 385 33.31 0.72 -29.06
N LEU A 386 32.13 0.50 -29.65
CA LEU A 386 31.54 -0.83 -29.81
C LEU A 386 32.23 -1.53 -30.98
N PRO A 387 32.65 -2.80 -30.83
CA PRO A 387 33.57 -3.45 -31.76
C PRO A 387 32.98 -3.60 -33.16
N GLU A 388 33.65 -3.00 -34.14
CA GLU A 388 33.35 -3.13 -35.56
C GLU A 388 33.54 -4.58 -36.07
N PRO A 389 32.71 -5.05 -37.02
CA PRO A 389 32.83 -6.38 -37.61
C PRO A 389 33.95 -6.41 -38.64
N SER A 390 35.04 -7.12 -38.33
CA SER A 390 36.23 -7.27 -39.18
C SER A 390 35.89 -7.87 -40.57
N GLN A 391 36.22 -7.16 -41.64
CA GLN A 391 36.42 -7.74 -42.97
C GLN A 391 37.91 -7.99 -43.26
N PRO A 392 38.27 -9.01 -44.07
CA PRO A 392 39.61 -9.60 -44.08
C PRO A 392 40.46 -9.19 -45.28
N GLN A 393 41.78 -9.08 -45.09
CA GLN A 393 42.80 -9.00 -46.16
C GLN A 393 44.17 -9.56 -45.67
N PRO A 394 45.09 -9.97 -46.56
CA PRO A 394 45.41 -11.38 -46.81
C PRO A 394 46.85 -11.82 -46.50
N GLN A 395 47.14 -13.12 -46.75
CA GLN A 395 48.44 -13.83 -46.78
C GLN A 395 48.91 -14.40 -45.41
N SER A 396 49.41 -15.62 -45.24
CA SER A 396 49.78 -16.73 -46.15
C SER A 396 50.24 -17.97 -45.33
N GLN A 397 50.09 -19.18 -45.91
CA GLN A 397 50.76 -20.46 -45.58
C GLN A 397 50.39 -21.14 -44.23
N ALA A 398 50.13 -22.46 -44.09
CA ALA A 398 50.16 -23.63 -44.98
C ALA A 398 49.37 -24.80 -44.32
N GLN A 399 48.84 -25.73 -45.15
CA GLN A 399 48.61 -27.18 -44.90
C GLN A 399 47.67 -27.60 -43.72
N THR A 400 46.60 -28.41 -43.81
CA THR A 400 46.23 -29.57 -44.65
C THR A 400 44.72 -29.91 -44.55
N ARG A 401 44.09 -30.21 -45.72
CA ARG A 401 43.01 -31.19 -46.08
C ARG A 401 41.64 -31.28 -45.33
N PRO A 402 40.57 -31.81 -46.00
CA PRO A 402 39.20 -31.30 -45.85
C PRO A 402 38.16 -32.34 -45.37
N GLN A 403 37.04 -31.86 -44.81
CA GLN A 403 35.76 -32.56 -44.91
C GLN A 403 34.59 -31.58 -45.06
N SER A 404 33.94 -31.72 -46.20
CA SER A 404 32.67 -31.15 -46.64
C SER A 404 31.51 -31.59 -45.72
N GLN A 405 30.41 -30.87 -45.49
CA GLN A 405 29.34 -30.59 -46.48
C GLN A 405 28.22 -29.71 -45.86
N GLN A 406 27.78 -28.73 -46.65
CA GLN A 406 26.40 -28.31 -46.91
C GLN A 406 25.52 -27.71 -45.80
N GLN A 407 25.49 -26.37 -45.81
CA GLN A 407 24.31 -25.56 -45.50
C GLN A 407 23.13 -25.94 -46.41
N GLN A 408 22.07 -26.49 -45.82
CA GLN A 408 20.76 -26.57 -46.45
C GLN A 408 19.93 -25.36 -46.05
N LYS A 409 19.59 -24.51 -47.03
CA LYS A 409 18.51 -23.52 -46.95
C LYS A 409 17.23 -24.24 -46.50
N SER A 410 16.77 -23.95 -45.28
CA SER A 410 15.51 -24.51 -44.77
C SER A 410 14.34 -23.89 -45.53
N ASN A 411 13.70 -24.72 -46.35
CA ASN A 411 12.48 -24.38 -47.05
C ASN A 411 11.34 -24.29 -46.00
N PRO A 412 10.70 -23.12 -45.77
CA PRO A 412 9.74 -22.91 -44.68
C PRO A 412 8.52 -23.84 -44.72
N GLN A 413 8.26 -24.46 -45.87
CA GLN A 413 7.21 -25.46 -46.04
C GLN A 413 7.54 -26.81 -45.36
N ARG A 414 8.82 -27.22 -45.32
CA ARG A 414 9.27 -28.44 -44.63
C ARG A 414 9.24 -28.28 -43.11
N ASP A 415 9.54 -27.09 -42.60
CA ASP A 415 9.50 -26.81 -41.17
C ASP A 415 8.06 -26.75 -40.64
N ARG A 416 7.11 -26.25 -41.44
CA ARG A 416 5.67 -26.36 -41.10
C ARG A 416 5.22 -27.80 -41.04
N HIS A 417 5.60 -28.63 -42.02
CA HIS A 417 5.22 -30.05 -42.03
C HIS A 417 5.85 -30.85 -40.88
N ARG A 418 7.06 -30.51 -40.43
CA ARG A 418 7.68 -31.08 -39.21
C ARG A 418 6.98 -30.63 -37.93
N LYS A 419 6.63 -29.35 -37.82
CA LYS A 419 5.89 -28.82 -36.67
C LYS A 419 4.48 -29.41 -36.57
N GLU A 420 3.84 -29.65 -37.72
CA GLU A 420 2.50 -30.25 -37.79
C GLU A 420 2.52 -31.75 -37.41
N LYS A 421 3.51 -32.52 -37.90
CA LYS A 421 3.72 -33.92 -37.48
C LYS A 421 4.01 -34.08 -35.99
N ASN A 422 4.68 -33.11 -35.36
CA ASN A 422 5.02 -33.15 -33.94
C ASN A 422 3.94 -32.54 -33.02
N LYS A 423 2.91 -31.89 -33.57
CA LYS A 423 1.82 -31.25 -32.81
C LYS A 423 0.97 -32.27 -32.03
N ALA A 424 0.78 -33.46 -32.57
CA ALA A 424 0.07 -34.55 -31.89
C ALA A 424 0.84 -35.12 -30.68
N ARG A 425 2.18 -35.02 -30.69
CA ARG A 425 3.05 -35.58 -29.64
C ARG A 425 3.18 -34.67 -28.43
N VAL A 426 3.17 -33.34 -28.63
CA VAL A 426 3.29 -32.36 -27.54
C VAL A 426 1.94 -32.07 -26.86
N GLY A 427 0.81 -32.16 -27.61
CA GLY A 427 -0.52 -31.83 -27.08
C GLY A 427 -1.16 -32.87 -26.13
N ASN A 428 -0.67 -34.12 -26.09
CA ASN A 428 -1.31 -35.19 -25.33
C ASN A 428 -0.78 -35.34 -23.88
N HIS A 429 0.44 -34.88 -23.59
CA HIS A 429 1.01 -35.05 -22.25
C HIS A 429 0.32 -34.20 -21.17
N ASN A 430 -0.15 -33.00 -21.50
CA ASN A 430 -0.86 -32.13 -20.54
C ASN A 430 -2.29 -32.60 -20.22
N ARG A 431 -2.94 -33.36 -21.10
CA ARG A 431 -4.28 -33.92 -20.83
C ARG A 431 -4.22 -35.14 -19.91
N LYS A 432 -3.20 -36.00 -20.09
CA LYS A 432 -3.01 -37.19 -19.25
C LYS A 432 -2.58 -36.84 -17.82
N SER A 433 -1.74 -35.82 -17.63
CA SER A 433 -1.37 -35.34 -16.30
C SER A 433 -2.55 -34.70 -15.55
N GLY A 434 -3.41 -33.94 -16.25
CA GLY A 434 -4.64 -33.39 -15.68
C GLY A 434 -5.66 -34.45 -15.25
N HIS A 435 -5.82 -35.52 -16.04
CA HIS A 435 -6.69 -36.64 -15.68
C HIS A 435 -6.17 -37.43 -14.47
N ALA A 436 -4.85 -37.71 -14.42
CA ALA A 436 -4.23 -38.38 -13.27
C ALA A 436 -4.39 -37.57 -11.97
N LYS A 437 -4.25 -36.24 -12.04
CA LYS A 437 -4.48 -35.35 -10.88
C LYS A 437 -5.95 -35.35 -10.41
N LYS A 438 -6.92 -35.49 -11.33
CA LYS A 438 -8.33 -35.63 -10.96
C LYS A 438 -8.62 -36.98 -10.30
N MET A 439 -8.08 -38.07 -10.81
CA MET A 439 -8.27 -39.40 -10.22
C MET A 439 -7.60 -39.51 -8.84
N ALA A 440 -6.42 -38.91 -8.65
CA ALA A 440 -5.76 -38.86 -7.35
C ALA A 440 -6.56 -38.07 -6.30
N LYS A 441 -7.38 -37.10 -6.74
CA LYS A 441 -8.25 -36.30 -5.86
C LYS A 441 -9.59 -36.99 -5.55
N MET A 442 -9.95 -38.06 -6.25
CA MET A 442 -11.18 -38.85 -5.96
C MET A 442 -10.90 -40.09 -5.11
N ASN A 443 -9.63 -40.50 -4.97
CA ASN A 443 -9.22 -41.67 -4.16
C ASN A 443 -8.52 -41.28 -2.84
N ALA A 444 -8.53 -40.00 -2.48
CA ALA A 444 -8.09 -39.45 -1.19
C ALA A 444 -9.27 -38.69 -0.60
#